data_AF-A0AAD7GQN8-F1
#
_entry.id   AF-A0AAD7GQN8-F1
#
_cell.length_a   1.000
_cell.length_b   1.000
_cell.length_c   1.000
_cell.angle_alpha   90.00
_cell.angle_beta   90.00
_cell.angle_gamma   90.00
#
_symmetry.space_group_name_H-M   'P 1'
#
loop_
_entity.id
_entity.type
_entity.pdbx_description
1 polymer ?
#
loop_
_entity_poly.entity_id
_entity_poly.type
_entity_poly.pdbx_seq_one_letter_code
_entity_poly.pdbx_strand_id
1 'polypeptide(L)'
;MFSEIALPSIGRWAQEHLTSVLLAMGAVAFNAAFDRLVAPAANITLNGEALSRDAYKDWLLAGNVPCASRDLTFLEVVEVPTYDIKAILQAGVVSLVYNATCGSTGVVSSLHLSINRVDDLCPTPVGHIHGDCDSRRVVDVNHISSNVTRTVKRFSGRLS
;
A
#
# COMPACT_ATOMS: atom_id res chain seq x y z
N MET A 1 30.01 3.18 -17.36
CA MET A 1 28.63 2.79 -17.75
C MET A 1 27.70 3.34 -16.69
N PHE A 2 26.80 4.25 -17.05
CA PHE A 2 25.70 4.62 -16.17
C PHE A 2 24.66 3.50 -16.26
N SER A 3 24.27 2.94 -15.12
CA SER A 3 23.12 2.04 -15.09
C SER A 3 21.91 2.90 -15.45
N GLU A 4 21.20 2.60 -16.55
CA GLU A 4 19.82 3.06 -16.67
C GLU A 4 19.08 2.51 -15.46
N ILE A 5 18.69 3.37 -14.52
CA ILE A 5 17.82 3.00 -13.41
C ILE A 5 16.42 2.88 -14.03
N ALA A 6 16.15 1.71 -14.61
CA ALA A 6 14.83 1.40 -15.14
C ALA A 6 13.85 1.37 -13.96
N LEU A 7 12.85 2.25 -13.97
CA LEU A 7 11.79 2.24 -12.96
C LEU A 7 11.09 0.86 -12.96
N PRO A 8 10.84 0.26 -11.78
CA PRO A 8 10.09 -0.98 -11.71
C PRO A 8 8.66 -0.77 -12.21
N SER A 9 8.02 -1.85 -12.67
CA SER A 9 6.59 -1.82 -13.00
C SER A 9 5.75 -1.37 -11.79
N ILE A 10 4.54 -0.87 -12.02
CA ILE A 10 3.68 -0.38 -10.93
C ILE A 10 3.32 -1.48 -9.92
N GLY A 11 3.16 -2.73 -10.37
CA GLY A 11 2.89 -3.89 -9.52
C GLY A 11 4.11 -4.30 -8.71
N ARG A 12 5.32 -4.23 -9.29
CA ARG A 12 6.56 -4.46 -8.53
C ARG A 12 6.78 -3.36 -7.50
N TRP A 13 6.59 -2.10 -7.89
CA TRP A 13 6.66 -0.96 -6.99
C TRP A 13 5.68 -1.09 -5.82
N ALA A 14 4.42 -1.45 -6.10
CA ALA A 14 3.41 -1.61 -5.07
C ALA A 14 3.76 -2.72 -4.07
N GLN A 15 4.29 -3.86 -4.55
CA GLN A 15 4.76 -4.94 -3.69
C GLN A 15 5.92 -4.49 -2.78
N GLU A 16 6.93 -3.84 -3.35
CA GLU A 16 8.10 -3.36 -2.61
C GLU A 16 7.70 -2.35 -1.53
N HIS A 17 6.83 -1.38 -1.87
CA HIS A 17 6.36 -0.38 -0.93
C HIS A 17 5.41 -0.94 0.12
N LEU A 18 4.49 -1.84 -0.24
CA LEU A 18 3.63 -2.52 0.73
C LEU A 18 4.46 -3.37 1.70
N THR A 19 5.45 -4.10 1.18
CA THR A 19 6.40 -4.87 2.00
C THR A 19 7.13 -3.96 2.98
N SER A 20 7.58 -2.80 2.52
CA SER A 20 8.24 -1.80 3.39
C SER A 20 7.31 -1.31 4.50
N VAL A 21 6.02 -1.12 4.24
CA VAL A 21 5.02 -0.72 5.24
C VAL A 21 4.76 -1.85 6.24
N LEU A 22 4.48 -3.06 5.76
CA LEU A 22 4.05 -4.18 6.59
C LEU A 22 5.19 -4.75 7.45
N LEU A 23 6.43 -4.70 6.95
CA LEU A 23 7.61 -5.22 7.65
C LEU A 23 8.44 -4.12 8.34
N ALA A 24 7.95 -2.87 8.37
CA ALA A 24 8.65 -1.78 9.03
C ALA A 24 8.84 -2.02 10.53
N MET A 25 10.08 -1.91 11.00
CA MET A 25 10.40 -2.04 12.41
C MET A 25 10.33 -0.69 13.12
N GLY A 26 9.27 -0.48 13.90
CA GLY A 26 9.06 0.70 14.71
C GLY A 26 8.32 1.84 14.00
N ALA A 27 7.72 2.73 14.80
CA ALA A 27 6.81 3.77 14.33
C ALA A 27 7.45 4.72 13.31
N VAL A 28 8.73 5.08 13.48
CA VAL A 28 9.43 5.99 12.56
C VAL A 28 9.58 5.38 11.16
N ALA A 29 10.07 4.14 11.08
CA ALA A 29 10.25 3.45 9.81
C ALA A 29 8.89 3.18 9.13
N PHE A 30 7.89 2.78 9.91
CA PHE A 30 6.54 2.57 9.42
C PHE A 30 5.94 3.85 8.85
N ASN A 31 6.02 4.96 9.60
CA ASN A 31 5.47 6.24 9.17
C ASN A 31 6.10 6.68 7.85
N ALA A 32 7.43 6.60 7.74
CA ALA A 32 8.14 6.95 6.52
C ALA A 32 7.80 6.02 5.33
N ALA A 33 7.61 4.72 5.57
CA ALA A 33 7.18 3.78 4.53
C ALA A 33 5.75 4.07 4.07
N PHE A 34 4.84 4.32 5.02
CA PHE A 34 3.44 4.63 4.75
C PHE A 34 3.30 5.94 3.97
N ASP A 35 4.04 6.98 4.37
CA ASP A 35 4.00 8.29 3.71
C ASP A 35 4.63 8.26 2.30
N ARG A 36 5.49 7.28 2.01
CA ARG A 36 6.01 6.98 0.66
C ARG A 36 5.03 6.18 -0.20
N LEU A 37 4.13 5.41 0.40
CA LEU A 37 3.15 4.59 -0.32
C LEU A 37 1.84 5.36 -0.59
N VAL A 38 1.26 5.96 0.45
CA VAL A 38 -0.12 6.50 0.44
C VAL A 38 -0.09 8.03 0.40
N ALA A 39 -0.76 8.61 -0.60
CA ALA A 39 -0.86 10.05 -0.79
C ALA A 39 -1.51 10.75 0.42
N PRO A 40 -1.20 12.04 0.70
CA PRO A 40 -1.82 12.78 1.81
C PRO A 40 -3.34 12.86 1.75
N ALA A 41 -3.90 12.96 0.54
CA ALA A 41 -5.34 13.09 0.28
C ALA A 41 -5.94 11.81 -0.32
N ALA A 42 -5.39 10.63 0.01
CA ALA A 42 -5.89 9.37 -0.51
C ALA A 42 -7.30 9.04 -0.01
N ASN A 43 -8.15 8.51 -0.89
CA ASN A 43 -9.43 7.91 -0.50
C ASN A 43 -9.18 6.47 -0.04
N ILE A 44 -9.69 6.10 1.13
CA ILE A 44 -9.42 4.79 1.72
C ILE A 44 -10.71 4.12 2.16
N THR A 45 -10.91 2.89 1.71
CA THR A 45 -11.92 1.97 2.21
C THR A 45 -11.27 0.72 2.78
N LEU A 46 -11.67 0.32 3.97
CA LEU A 46 -11.24 -0.91 4.64
C LEU A 46 -12.47 -1.74 4.99
N ASN A 47 -12.56 -2.96 4.45
CA ASN A 47 -13.70 -3.87 4.65
C ASN A 47 -15.06 -3.20 4.37
N GLY A 48 -15.10 -2.29 3.38
CA GLY A 48 -16.30 -1.54 2.99
C GLY A 48 -16.58 -0.28 3.81
N GLU A 49 -15.80 0.00 4.87
CA GLU A 49 -15.90 1.23 5.65
C GLU A 49 -14.92 2.29 5.13
N ALA A 50 -15.40 3.51 4.89
CA ALA A 50 -14.54 4.63 4.53
C ALA A 50 -13.75 5.10 5.76
N LEU A 51 -12.43 5.21 5.62
CA LEU A 51 -11.55 5.65 6.69
C LEU A 51 -10.78 6.92 6.29
N SER A 52 -10.43 7.73 7.28
CA SER A 52 -9.39 8.73 7.08
C SER A 52 -8.03 8.04 6.91
N ARG A 53 -7.09 8.75 6.25
CA ARG A 53 -5.71 8.30 6.11
C ARG A 53 -5.05 7.93 7.44
N ASP A 54 -5.24 8.78 8.46
CA ASP A 54 -4.67 8.55 9.78
C ASP A 54 -5.33 7.36 10.49
N ALA A 55 -6.66 7.20 10.39
CA ALA A 55 -7.34 6.04 10.95
C ALA A 55 -6.89 4.72 10.31
N TYR A 56 -6.64 4.73 8.99
CA TYR A 56 -6.08 3.58 8.28
C TYR A 56 -4.63 3.30 8.70
N LYS A 57 -3.82 4.35 8.86
CA LYS A 57 -2.43 4.27 9.34
C LYS A 57 -2.37 3.67 10.76
N ASP A 58 -3.25 4.12 11.65
CA ASP A 58 -3.38 3.61 13.01
C ASP A 58 -3.85 2.16 13.03
N TRP A 59 -4.81 1.79 12.17
CA TRP A 59 -5.25 0.40 12.02
C TRP A 59 -4.10 -0.51 11.57
N LEU A 60 -3.33 -0.08 10.57
CA LEU A 60 -2.14 -0.79 10.13
C LEU A 60 -1.09 -0.88 11.24
N LEU A 61 -0.85 0.17 12.03
CA LEU A 61 0.11 0.11 13.16
C LEU A 61 -0.34 -0.87 14.25
N ALA A 62 -1.62 -0.82 14.64
CA ALA A 62 -2.19 -1.73 15.61
C ALA A 62 -2.11 -3.20 15.13
N GLY A 63 -2.27 -3.42 13.83
CA GLY A 63 -2.14 -4.74 13.19
C GLY A 63 -0.70 -5.18 12.91
N ASN A 64 0.20 -4.27 12.51
CA ASN A 64 1.56 -4.55 12.02
C ASN A 64 2.61 -4.67 13.12
N VAL A 65 2.45 -4.02 14.28
CA VAL A 65 3.38 -4.26 15.41
C VAL A 65 3.44 -5.75 15.78
N PRO A 66 2.33 -6.52 15.69
CA PRO A 66 2.33 -7.99 15.71
C PRO A 66 2.90 -8.71 14.46
N CYS A 67 2.93 -8.09 13.27
CA CYS A 67 3.32 -8.70 11.98
C CYS A 67 4.81 -8.65 11.63
N ALA A 68 5.68 -8.26 12.58
CA ALA A 68 7.13 -8.26 12.38
C ALA A 68 7.75 -9.65 12.10
N SER A 69 6.95 -10.72 12.06
CA SER A 69 7.37 -12.07 11.65
C SER A 69 7.33 -12.24 10.13
N ARG A 70 8.49 -11.99 9.49
CA ARG A 70 9.09 -12.43 8.19
C ARG A 70 8.26 -13.00 7.02
N ASP A 71 7.05 -13.50 7.18
CA ASP A 71 6.30 -14.19 6.15
C ASP A 71 5.25 -13.25 5.53
N LEU A 72 5.65 -12.59 4.45
CA LEU A 72 4.76 -11.89 3.53
C LEU A 72 4.86 -12.58 2.16
N THR A 73 3.76 -13.13 1.67
CA THR A 73 3.71 -13.82 0.39
C THR A 73 2.61 -13.22 -0.48
N PHE A 74 2.99 -12.70 -1.63
CA PHE A 74 2.04 -12.28 -2.67
C PHE A 74 1.55 -13.51 -3.42
N LEU A 75 0.24 -13.74 -3.38
CA LEU A 75 -0.44 -14.84 -4.06
C LEU A 75 -0.83 -14.44 -5.49
N GLU A 76 -1.24 -13.19 -5.65
CA GLU A 76 -1.67 -12.65 -6.94
C GLU A 76 -1.28 -11.17 -7.04
N VAL A 77 -0.81 -10.79 -8.22
CA VAL A 77 -0.47 -9.41 -8.57
C VAL A 77 -0.99 -9.16 -9.98
N VAL A 78 -1.94 -8.25 -10.11
CA VAL A 78 -2.46 -7.80 -11.39
C VAL A 78 -2.19 -6.31 -11.50
N GLU A 79 -1.49 -5.90 -12.55
CA GLU A 79 -1.24 -4.50 -12.85
C GLU A 79 -1.91 -4.10 -14.17
N VAL A 80 -2.52 -2.92 -14.16
CA VAL A 80 -3.10 -2.26 -15.33
C VAL A 80 -2.52 -0.85 -15.40
N PRO A 81 -1.41 -0.65 -16.12
CA PRO A 81 -0.82 0.67 -16.29
C PRO A 81 -1.75 1.60 -17.08
N THR A 82 -1.64 2.91 -16.88
CA THR A 82 -2.39 3.86 -17.74
C THR A 82 -1.88 3.80 -19.18
N TYR A 83 -2.73 4.17 -20.13
CA TYR A 83 -2.38 4.23 -21.55
C TYR A 83 -1.46 5.42 -21.90
N ASP A 84 -1.13 6.30 -20.95
CA ASP A 84 -0.24 7.42 -21.21
C ASP A 84 1.21 6.91 -21.36
N ILE A 85 1.73 6.98 -22.58
CA ILE A 85 3.10 6.57 -22.94
C ILE A 85 4.16 7.24 -22.04
N LYS A 86 3.88 8.45 -21.51
CA LYS A 86 4.79 9.15 -20.60
C LYS A 86 4.69 8.71 -19.14
N ALA A 87 3.60 8.04 -18.75
CA ALA A 87 3.30 7.64 -17.38
C ALA A 87 3.03 6.13 -17.21
N ILE A 88 3.28 5.31 -18.24
CA ILE A 88 2.98 3.87 -18.26
C ILE A 88 3.56 3.12 -17.05
N LEU A 89 4.72 3.52 -16.52
CA LEU A 89 5.35 2.88 -15.34
C LEU A 89 5.02 3.57 -14.01
N GLN A 90 4.18 4.59 -14.03
CA GLN A 90 4.04 5.55 -12.94
C GLN A 90 2.63 5.80 -12.47
N ALA A 91 1.65 5.45 -13.28
CA ALA A 91 0.26 5.51 -12.90
C ALA A 91 -0.45 4.25 -13.39
N GLY A 92 -1.55 3.93 -12.74
CA GLY A 92 -2.40 2.82 -13.13
C GLY A 92 -3.09 2.22 -11.92
N VAL A 93 -3.53 0.99 -12.09
CA VAL A 93 -4.23 0.24 -11.05
C VAL A 93 -3.46 -1.03 -10.76
N VAL A 94 -3.32 -1.37 -9.49
CA VAL A 94 -2.70 -2.62 -9.04
C VAL A 94 -3.65 -3.31 -8.07
N SER A 95 -3.95 -4.58 -8.35
CA SER A 95 -4.59 -5.48 -7.42
C SER A 95 -3.56 -6.45 -6.84
N LEU A 96 -3.54 -6.60 -5.52
CA LEU A 96 -2.66 -7.50 -4.79
C LEU A 96 -3.52 -8.42 -3.92
N VAL A 97 -3.21 -9.71 -3.91
CA VAL A 97 -3.68 -10.64 -2.88
C VAL A 97 -2.44 -11.18 -2.17
N TYR A 98 -2.42 -11.11 -0.85
CA TYR A 98 -1.26 -11.55 -0.06
C TYR A 98 -1.66 -12.21 1.25
N ASN A 99 -0.77 -13.08 1.71
CA ASN A 99 -0.78 -13.60 3.06
C ASN A 99 0.31 -12.92 3.88
N ALA A 100 -0.03 -12.53 5.09
CA ALA A 100 0.92 -12.05 6.08
C ALA A 100 0.74 -12.83 7.39
N THR A 101 1.83 -13.12 8.08
CA THR A 101 1.78 -13.75 9.41
C THR A 101 2.02 -12.71 10.49
N CYS A 102 1.08 -12.63 11.43
CA CYS A 102 1.11 -11.70 12.56
C CYS A 102 1.11 -12.48 13.87
N GLY A 103 2.30 -12.67 14.44
CA GLY A 103 2.50 -13.60 15.56
C GLY A 103 2.19 -15.04 15.13
N SER A 104 1.19 -15.65 15.76
CA SER A 104 0.70 -17.00 15.40
C SER A 104 -0.50 -16.99 14.46
N THR A 105 -0.95 -15.81 14.02
CA THR A 105 -2.18 -15.67 13.23
C THR A 105 -1.84 -15.32 11.79
N GLY A 106 -2.27 -16.16 10.85
CA GLY A 106 -2.24 -15.84 9.42
C GLY A 106 -3.36 -14.88 9.05
N VAL A 107 -3.03 -13.84 8.30
CA VAL A 107 -3.96 -12.86 7.75
C VAL A 107 -3.91 -12.98 6.23
N VAL A 108 -5.08 -13.10 5.61
CA VAL A 108 -5.25 -13.01 4.16
C VAL A 108 -5.84 -11.65 3.86
N SER A 109 -5.25 -10.93 2.90
CA SER A 109 -5.74 -9.61 2.50
C SER A 109 -5.73 -9.44 1.00
N SER A 110 -6.67 -8.65 0.50
CA SER A 110 -6.69 -8.15 -0.87
C SER A 110 -6.68 -6.63 -0.88
N LEU A 111 -5.90 -6.06 -1.78
CA LEU A 111 -5.76 -4.62 -1.97
C LEU A 111 -6.02 -4.31 -3.43
N HIS A 112 -6.85 -3.30 -3.67
CA HIS A 112 -6.97 -2.64 -4.96
C HIS A 112 -6.50 -1.21 -4.80
N LEU A 113 -5.46 -0.85 -5.55
CA LEU A 113 -4.72 0.39 -5.42
C LEU A 113 -4.81 1.16 -6.73
N SER A 114 -5.28 2.40 -6.68
CA SER A 114 -5.08 3.35 -7.78
C SER A 114 -3.84 4.17 -7.49
N ILE A 115 -2.87 4.10 -8.39
CA ILE A 115 -1.55 4.75 -8.29
C ILE A 115 -1.53 5.91 -9.27
N ASN A 116 -1.09 7.07 -8.80
CA ASN A 116 -0.89 8.24 -9.64
C ASN A 116 0.40 8.98 -9.23
N ARG A 117 0.86 9.88 -10.09
CA ARG A 117 1.93 10.82 -9.75
C ARG A 117 1.41 11.92 -8.84
N VAL A 118 2.15 12.24 -7.79
CA VAL A 118 1.92 13.38 -6.92
C VAL A 118 3.21 14.20 -6.90
N ASP A 119 3.33 15.09 -7.90
CA ASP A 119 4.58 15.78 -8.20
C ASP A 119 5.01 16.77 -7.11
N ASP A 120 4.08 17.31 -6.33
CA ASP A 120 4.37 18.21 -5.20
C ASP A 120 5.19 17.54 -4.07
N LEU A 121 5.27 16.20 -4.07
CA LEU A 121 6.09 15.43 -3.12
C LEU A 121 7.53 15.24 -3.57
N CYS A 122 7.84 15.62 -4.81
CA CYS A 122 9.20 15.66 -5.33
C CYS A 122 9.61 17.11 -5.50
N PRO A 123 10.52 17.63 -4.67
CA PRO A 123 10.97 19.01 -4.83
C PRO A 123 11.53 19.20 -6.25
N THR A 124 11.11 20.26 -6.92
CA THR A 124 11.73 20.67 -8.17
C THR A 124 13.22 20.95 -7.92
N PRO A 125 14.13 20.45 -8.76
CA PRO A 125 15.55 20.52 -8.45
C PRO A 125 16.04 21.98 -8.37
N VAL A 126 16.70 22.33 -7.25
CA VAL A 126 17.52 23.54 -7.15
C VAL A 126 18.99 23.10 -7.31
N GLY A 127 19.48 23.05 -8.55
CA GLY A 127 20.90 22.76 -8.86
C GLY A 127 21.17 21.47 -9.66
N HIS A 128 22.46 21.17 -9.85
CA HIS A 128 22.99 20.16 -10.78
C HIS A 128 23.19 18.74 -10.20
N ILE A 129 22.78 18.47 -8.96
CA ILE A 129 22.98 17.16 -8.32
C ILE A 129 21.64 16.45 -8.20
N HIS A 130 21.54 15.30 -8.87
CA HIS A 130 20.30 14.55 -9.03
C HIS A 130 20.15 13.49 -7.94
N GLY A 131 18.97 13.45 -7.33
CA GLY A 131 18.42 12.22 -6.76
C GLY A 131 17.12 11.91 -7.50
N ASP A 132 16.96 10.68 -7.97
CA ASP A 132 15.68 10.23 -8.52
C ASP A 132 14.64 10.26 -7.40
N CYS A 133 13.68 11.18 -7.48
CA CYS A 133 12.52 11.19 -6.59
C CYS A 133 11.38 10.42 -7.25
N ASP A 134 10.92 9.37 -6.59
CA ASP A 134 9.75 8.61 -7.01
C ASP A 134 8.47 9.32 -6.57
N SER A 135 7.75 9.91 -7.54
CA SER A 135 6.50 10.66 -7.30
C SER A 135 5.25 9.79 -7.28
N ARG A 136 5.37 8.47 -7.46
CA ARG A 136 4.23 7.53 -7.45
C ARG A 136 3.63 7.46 -6.05
N ARG A 137 2.31 7.62 -5.94
CA ARG A 137 1.57 7.42 -4.68
C ARG A 137 0.26 6.73 -4.95
N VAL A 138 -0.20 5.95 -3.99
CA VAL A 138 -1.56 5.43 -3.97
C VAL A 138 -2.50 6.57 -3.59
N VAL A 139 -3.47 6.85 -4.47
CA VAL A 139 -4.50 7.87 -4.31
C VAL A 139 -5.86 7.28 -3.93
N ASP A 140 -6.09 6.02 -4.28
CA ASP A 140 -7.26 5.27 -3.81
C ASP A 140 -6.83 3.89 -3.29
N VAL A 141 -7.27 3.55 -2.09
CA VAL A 141 -7.05 2.26 -1.44
C VAL A 141 -8.41 1.61 -1.20
N ASN A 142 -8.61 0.41 -1.73
CA ASN A 142 -9.67 -0.49 -1.26
C ASN A 142 -9.01 -1.75 -0.69
N HIS A 143 -9.10 -1.91 0.62
CA HIS A 143 -8.48 -3.01 1.35
C HIS A 143 -9.55 -3.91 1.95
N ILE A 144 -9.47 -5.20 1.67
CA ILE A 144 -10.23 -6.24 2.38
C ILE A 144 -9.24 -7.08 3.15
N SER A 145 -9.44 -7.23 4.46
CA SER A 145 -8.54 -8.00 5.32
C SER A 145 -9.32 -8.93 6.22
N SER A 146 -8.84 -10.16 6.35
CA SER A 146 -9.35 -11.13 7.33
C SER A 146 -9.00 -10.74 8.77
N ASN A 147 -8.10 -9.78 8.99
CA ASN A 147 -7.76 -9.27 10.31
C ASN A 147 -8.86 -8.31 10.80
N VAL A 148 -9.91 -8.87 11.39
CA VAL A 148 -11.04 -8.10 11.89
C VAL A 148 -10.93 -7.95 13.41
N THR A 149 -10.48 -6.79 13.89
CA THR A 149 -10.38 -6.50 15.33
C THR A 149 -11.66 -5.93 15.94
N ARG A 150 -12.79 -5.85 15.21
CA ARG A 150 -14.09 -5.46 15.77
C ARG A 150 -15.22 -6.41 15.39
N THR A 151 -15.77 -7.02 16.45
CA THR A 151 -17.07 -7.68 16.60
C THR A 151 -17.88 -7.86 15.31
N VAL A 152 -17.81 -9.07 14.74
CA VAL A 152 -18.83 -9.56 13.82
C VAL A 152 -20.18 -9.49 14.56
N LYS A 153 -21.03 -8.52 14.24
CA LYS A 153 -22.47 -8.67 14.51
C LYS A 153 -22.92 -9.83 13.65
N ARG A 154 -22.96 -11.04 14.24
CA ARG A 154 -23.60 -12.19 13.62
C ARG A 154 -25.03 -11.76 13.29
N PHE A 155 -25.38 -11.73 12.02
CA PHE A 155 -26.78 -11.73 11.60
C PHE A 155 -27.35 -13.09 12.02
N SER A 156 -27.97 -13.12 13.20
CA SER A 156 -28.89 -14.17 13.62
C SER A 156 -30.20 -13.97 12.84
N GLY A 157 -30.17 -14.31 11.54
CA GLY A 157 -31.39 -14.49 10.76
C GLY A 157 -32.13 -15.70 11.31
N ARG A 158 -33.07 -15.47 12.22
CA ARG A 158 -34.06 -16.47 12.63
C ARG A 158 -35.03 -16.61 11.47
N LEU A 159 -34.95 -17.72 10.74
CA LEU A 159 -36.01 -18.13 9.83
C LEU A 159 -37.25 -18.38 10.70
N SER A 160 -38.21 -17.46 10.60
CA SER A 160 -39.60 -17.65 11.04
C SER A 160 -40.40 -18.32 9.95
#